data_AF-A0A246G8S9-F1
#
_entry.id   AF-A0A246G8S9-F1
#
_cell.length_a   1.000
_cell.length_b   1.000
_cell.length_c   1.000
_cell.angle_alpha   90.00
_cell.angle_beta   90.00
_cell.angle_gamma   90.00
#
_symmetry.space_group_name_H-M   'P 1'
#
loop_
_entity.id
_entity.type
_entity.pdbx_description
1 polymer ?
#
loop_
_entity_poly.entity_id
_entity_poly.type
_entity_poly.pdbx_seq_one_letter_code
_entity_poly.pdbx_strand_id
1 'polypeptide(L)'
;MLFFKKHIILSFPILFFISCNKAEIEQPIQTVTTTNNTNNNDVNNSSNIKLKFLDEYIYPANENFKNLPIGGLSGIDYDSENDLYYIVADDAYNPRYYTANIDIKNDKISKPVFTDMLIFDKKDPFYSSRFLDLESILYFNNQIIISSEGYIQGNQKPSIFNSDKKGNFLSEFTIPNIFLQETVHNGSFESLTKVLINRVYGVQMNYL
;
A
#
# COMPACT_ATOMS: atom_id res chain seq x y z
N MET A 1 24.17 24.15 -19.70
CA MET A 1 24.39 22.90 -18.94
C MET A 1 23.15 22.04 -19.19
N LEU A 2 23.30 20.92 -19.90
CA LEU A 2 22.21 20.04 -20.33
C LEU A 2 21.49 19.43 -19.13
N PHE A 3 20.17 19.60 -19.04
CA PHE A 3 19.30 18.80 -18.18
C PHE A 3 18.85 17.56 -18.95
N PHE A 4 19.36 16.38 -18.57
CA PHE A 4 18.76 15.11 -18.97
C PHE A 4 17.63 14.79 -17.99
N LYS A 5 16.38 14.97 -18.43
CA LYS A 5 15.18 14.52 -17.72
C LYS A 5 15.04 13.02 -17.99
N LYS A 6 15.48 12.17 -17.06
CA LYS A 6 15.16 10.74 -17.08
C LYS A 6 13.69 10.61 -16.72
N HIS A 7 12.87 10.28 -17.72
CA HIS A 7 11.51 9.79 -17.47
C HIS A 7 11.63 8.36 -16.94
N ILE A 8 11.53 8.21 -15.62
CA ILE A 8 11.27 6.91 -14.99
C ILE A 8 9.74 6.79 -14.93
N ILE A 9 9.21 5.87 -15.72
CA ILE A 9 7.82 5.43 -15.62
C ILE A 9 7.82 4.32 -14.57
N LEU A 10 7.48 4.66 -13.33
CA LEU A 10 7.15 3.68 -12.30
C LEU A 10 5.71 3.25 -12.52
N SER A 11 5.53 2.09 -13.14
CA SER A 11 4.24 1.40 -13.21
C SER A 11 4.15 0.50 -11.98
N PHE A 12 3.26 0.83 -11.04
CA PHE A 12 2.92 -0.05 -9.92
C PHE A 12 1.72 -0.91 -10.34
N PRO A 13 1.89 -2.22 -10.59
CA PRO A 13 0.76 -3.10 -10.79
C PRO A 13 0.05 -3.31 -9.45
N ILE A 14 -1.14 -2.72 -9.28
CA ILE A 14 -2.03 -3.01 -8.15
C ILE A 14 -2.59 -4.43 -8.36
N LEU A 15 -2.23 -5.38 -7.48
CA LEU A 15 -2.80 -6.74 -7.49
C LEU A 15 -4.13 -6.76 -6.72
N PHE A 16 -5.24 -6.97 -7.43
CA PHE A 16 -6.50 -7.39 -6.83
C PHE A 16 -6.61 -8.92 -6.83
N PHE A 17 -6.66 -9.54 -5.66
CA PHE A 17 -7.03 -10.96 -5.52
C PHE A 17 -8.53 -11.07 -5.23
N ILE A 18 -9.31 -11.59 -6.18
CA ILE A 18 -10.68 -12.05 -5.91
C ILE A 18 -10.59 -13.54 -5.58
N SER A 19 -10.74 -13.88 -4.29
CA SER A 19 -10.97 -15.26 -3.88
C SER A 19 -12.46 -15.57 -3.99
N CYS A 20 -12.82 -16.58 -4.80
CA CYS A 20 -14.18 -17.08 -4.92
C CYS A 20 -14.37 -18.20 -3.89
N ASN A 21 -15.23 -17.98 -2.89
CA ASN A 21 -15.57 -19.01 -1.89
C ASN A 21 -16.49 -20.08 -2.48
N LYS A 22 -16.22 -21.36 -2.18
CA LYS A 22 -17.25 -22.40 -2.23
C LYS A 22 -17.13 -23.37 -1.04
N ALA A 23 -18.23 -23.40 -0.29
CA ALA A 23 -18.76 -24.33 0.71
C ALA A 23 -17.86 -25.37 1.38
N GLU A 24 -17.91 -25.36 2.72
CA GLU A 24 -17.51 -26.43 3.65
C GLU A 24 -18.13 -27.80 3.32
N ILE A 25 -17.31 -28.85 3.47
CA ILE A 25 -17.75 -30.18 3.90
C ILE A 25 -16.70 -30.66 4.92
N GLU A 26 -17.15 -30.96 6.14
CA GLU A 26 -16.31 -31.46 7.23
C GLU A 26 -16.04 -32.98 7.18
N GLN A 27 -14.88 -33.35 7.76
CA GLN A 27 -14.43 -34.62 8.36
C GLN A 27 -13.84 -35.74 7.47
N PRO A 28 -12.91 -36.61 7.98
CA PRO A 28 -12.14 -36.57 9.23
C PRO A 28 -10.61 -36.66 9.03
N ILE A 29 -9.87 -36.36 10.11
CA ILE A 29 -8.42 -36.52 10.25
C ILE A 29 -8.03 -38.01 10.11
N GLN A 30 -7.13 -38.32 9.18
CA GLN A 30 -6.36 -39.58 9.19
C GLN A 30 -4.87 -39.28 9.40
N THR A 31 -4.38 -39.69 10.56
CA THR A 31 -2.96 -39.81 10.89
C THR A 31 -2.32 -40.84 9.97
N VAL A 32 -1.35 -40.46 9.14
CA VAL A 32 -0.54 -41.42 8.38
C VAL A 32 0.92 -41.27 8.78
N THR A 33 1.33 -42.26 9.56
CA THR A 33 2.67 -42.65 9.93
C THR A 33 3.57 -42.82 8.71
N THR A 34 4.83 -42.45 8.87
CA THR A 34 5.92 -42.61 7.90
C THR A 34 6.10 -44.07 7.47
N THR A 35 5.99 -44.33 6.17
CA THR A 35 6.73 -45.41 5.48
C THR A 35 7.08 -44.96 4.07
N ASN A 36 8.39 -44.97 3.78
CA ASN A 36 8.97 -44.72 2.47
C ASN A 36 8.44 -45.72 1.43
N ASN A 37 7.90 -45.25 0.33
CA ASN A 37 8.11 -45.88 -0.98
C ASN A 37 7.82 -44.89 -2.11
N THR A 38 8.81 -44.81 -3.00
CA THR A 38 8.90 -44.00 -4.20
C THR A 38 7.68 -44.15 -5.11
N ASN A 39 6.97 -43.05 -5.34
CA ASN A 39 6.28 -42.74 -6.58
C ASN A 39 6.25 -41.21 -6.72
N ASN A 40 7.14 -40.69 -7.57
CA ASN A 40 7.11 -39.31 -8.04
C ASN A 40 5.83 -39.09 -8.84
N ASN A 41 4.76 -38.72 -8.15
CA ASN A 41 3.63 -38.03 -8.74
C ASN A 41 3.72 -36.58 -8.28
N ASP A 42 4.70 -35.86 -8.83
CA ASP A 42 4.68 -34.40 -8.82
C ASP A 42 3.35 -34.00 -9.44
N VAL A 43 2.42 -33.55 -8.59
CA VAL A 43 1.16 -32.95 -8.99
C VAL A 43 1.54 -31.63 -9.66
N ASN A 44 1.90 -31.72 -10.95
CA ASN A 44 2.05 -30.64 -11.90
C ASN A 44 0.66 -30.08 -12.22
N ASN A 45 -0.09 -29.68 -11.21
CA ASN A 45 -1.31 -28.93 -11.39
C ASN A 45 -0.97 -27.44 -11.30
N SER A 46 -0.11 -27.01 -12.22
CA SER A 46 0.09 -25.60 -12.53
C SER A 46 -1.19 -25.11 -13.19
N SER A 47 -2.19 -24.72 -12.38
CA SER A 47 -3.29 -23.91 -12.87
C SER A 47 -2.68 -22.74 -13.64
N ASN A 48 -3.02 -22.61 -14.93
CA ASN A 48 -2.48 -21.57 -15.80
C ASN A 48 -3.11 -20.23 -15.38
N ILE A 49 -2.55 -19.61 -14.35
CA ILE A 49 -2.94 -18.28 -13.87
C ILE A 49 -2.53 -17.28 -14.95
N LYS A 50 -3.50 -16.55 -15.47
CA LYS A 50 -3.28 -15.52 -16.49
C LYS A 50 -3.62 -14.16 -15.90
N LEU A 51 -2.69 -13.22 -16.03
CA LEU A 51 -2.93 -11.81 -15.74
C LEU A 51 -3.57 -11.15 -16.96
N LYS A 52 -4.68 -10.45 -16.76
CA LYS A 52 -5.35 -9.63 -17.79
C LYS A 52 -5.28 -8.18 -17.36
N PHE A 53 -4.61 -7.35 -18.16
CA PHE A 53 -4.68 -5.90 -18.01
C PHE A 53 -6.10 -5.42 -18.35
N LEU A 54 -6.68 -4.61 -17.46
CA LEU A 54 -8.04 -4.07 -17.64
C LEU A 54 -7.98 -2.64 -18.20
N ASP A 55 -7.37 -1.72 -17.45
CA ASP A 55 -7.27 -0.32 -17.82
C ASP A 55 -6.19 0.43 -17.03
N GLU A 56 -5.86 1.62 -17.50
CA GLU A 56 -5.04 2.62 -16.82
C GLU A 56 -5.68 3.99 -17.00
N TYR A 57 -5.67 4.81 -15.95
CA TYR A 57 -6.03 6.21 -16.04
C TYR A 57 -4.85 7.08 -15.60
N ILE A 58 -4.32 7.88 -16.53
CA ILE A 58 -3.26 8.86 -16.23
C ILE A 58 -3.92 10.16 -15.80
N TYR A 59 -3.78 10.52 -14.52
CA TYR A 59 -4.31 11.78 -14.02
C TYR A 59 -3.54 12.98 -14.60
N PRO A 60 -4.22 14.06 -15.06
CA PRO A 60 -3.54 15.18 -15.68
C PRO A 60 -2.53 15.86 -14.75
N ALA A 61 -1.36 16.20 -15.31
CA ALA A 61 -0.35 16.98 -14.58
C ALA A 61 -0.84 18.41 -14.30
N ASN A 62 -0.28 19.03 -13.26
CA ASN A 62 -0.53 20.42 -12.85
C ASN A 62 -1.98 20.72 -12.40
N GLU A 63 -2.76 19.68 -12.10
CA GLU A 63 -4.04 19.83 -11.40
C GLU A 63 -3.80 20.09 -9.92
N ASN A 64 -4.65 20.94 -9.33
CA ASN A 64 -4.55 21.30 -7.92
C ASN A 64 -5.82 20.90 -7.17
N PHE A 65 -5.65 20.51 -5.91
CA PHE A 65 -6.74 20.31 -4.95
C PHE A 65 -6.48 21.15 -3.70
N LYS A 66 -7.43 22.03 -3.33
CA LYS A 66 -7.28 22.97 -2.20
C LYS A 66 -5.92 23.70 -2.19
N ASN A 67 -5.49 24.20 -3.35
CA ASN A 67 -4.24 24.95 -3.59
C ASN A 67 -2.93 24.14 -3.47
N LEU A 68 -2.99 22.81 -3.34
CA LEU A 68 -1.81 21.95 -3.46
C LEU A 68 -1.86 21.15 -4.77
N PRO A 69 -0.72 20.92 -5.43
CA PRO A 69 -0.67 20.06 -6.60
C PRO A 69 -1.06 18.63 -6.24
N ILE A 70 -1.86 18.01 -7.11
CA ILE A 70 -2.09 16.58 -7.08
C ILE A 70 -0.91 15.93 -7.80
N GLY A 71 -0.09 15.18 -7.06
CA GLY A 71 1.14 14.57 -7.57
C GLY A 71 1.83 13.73 -6.51
N GLY A 72 2.81 12.94 -6.93
CA GLY A 72 3.51 12.01 -6.04
C GLY A 72 2.58 10.94 -5.45
N LEU A 73 1.55 10.49 -6.18
CA LEU A 73 0.64 9.48 -5.64
C LEU A 73 1.37 8.13 -5.54
N SER A 74 1.61 7.64 -4.32
CA SER A 74 2.44 6.45 -4.04
C SER A 74 1.64 5.24 -3.57
N GLY A 75 0.49 5.46 -2.91
CA GLY A 75 -0.36 4.37 -2.41
C GLY A 75 -1.84 4.66 -2.50
N ILE A 76 -2.65 3.59 -2.59
CA ILE A 76 -4.11 3.64 -2.66
C ILE A 76 -4.74 2.46 -1.92
N ASP A 77 -5.85 2.71 -1.23
CA ASP A 77 -6.69 1.67 -0.65
C ASP A 77 -8.18 1.99 -0.82
N TYR A 78 -9.00 0.95 -0.89
CA TYR A 78 -10.43 1.07 -1.10
C TYR A 78 -11.21 0.69 0.16
N ASP A 79 -12.10 1.59 0.56
CA ASP A 79 -13.10 1.37 1.60
C ASP A 79 -14.42 0.98 0.95
N SER A 80 -14.72 -0.32 0.94
CA SER A 80 -15.95 -0.85 0.33
C SER A 80 -17.21 -0.54 1.13
N GLU A 81 -17.11 -0.15 2.40
CA GLU A 81 -18.30 0.20 3.20
C GLU A 81 -18.81 1.59 2.85
N ASN A 82 -17.90 2.52 2.56
CA ASN A 82 -18.22 3.92 2.24
C ASN A 82 -18.05 4.27 0.75
N ASP A 83 -17.66 3.31 -0.07
CA ASP A 83 -17.39 3.47 -1.51
C ASP A 83 -16.41 4.62 -1.80
N LEU A 84 -15.27 4.59 -1.11
CA LEU A 84 -14.29 5.68 -1.11
C LEU A 84 -12.87 5.15 -1.22
N TYR A 85 -12.03 5.83 -2.01
CA TYR A 85 -10.60 5.55 -2.10
C TYR A 85 -9.82 6.50 -1.22
N TYR A 86 -8.84 5.96 -0.50
CA TYR A 86 -7.81 6.71 0.20
C TYR A 86 -6.52 6.65 -0.62
N ILE A 87 -5.91 7.80 -0.90
CA ILE A 87 -4.73 7.89 -1.76
C ILE A 87 -3.68 8.75 -1.06
N VAL A 88 -2.47 8.24 -0.87
CA VAL A 88 -1.39 8.98 -0.19
C VAL A 88 -0.46 9.65 -1.20
N ALA A 89 0.10 10.79 -0.80
CA ALA A 89 1.09 11.50 -1.58
C ALA A 89 2.48 11.40 -0.93
N ASP A 90 3.44 10.94 -1.70
CA ASP A 90 4.88 11.03 -1.48
C ASP A 90 5.34 12.49 -1.68
N ASP A 91 5.16 13.27 -0.63
CA ASP A 91 5.64 14.65 -0.48
C ASP A 91 5.89 14.94 0.99
N ALA A 92 7.11 14.68 1.47
CA ALA A 92 7.49 14.88 2.86
C ALA A 92 7.41 16.34 3.36
N TYR A 93 7.37 17.32 2.44
CA TYR A 93 7.16 18.72 2.83
C TYR A 93 5.71 18.97 3.24
N ASN A 94 4.76 18.39 2.51
CA ASN A 94 3.31 18.47 2.77
C ASN A 94 2.70 17.06 2.87
N PRO A 95 3.05 16.27 3.90
CA PRO A 95 2.62 14.89 4.02
C PRO A 95 1.11 14.85 4.18
N ARG A 96 0.44 14.16 3.24
CA ARG A 96 -1.01 14.22 3.09
C ARG A 96 -1.55 12.95 2.46
N TYR A 97 -2.85 12.77 2.65
CA TYR A 97 -3.63 11.86 1.84
C TYR A 97 -4.90 12.54 1.34
N TYR A 98 -5.46 11.96 0.30
CA TYR A 98 -6.72 12.36 -0.29
C TYR A 98 -7.77 11.29 -0.09
N THR A 99 -9.02 11.72 -0.14
CA THR A 99 -10.12 10.82 -0.45
C THR A 99 -10.62 11.11 -1.86
N ALA A 100 -10.98 10.06 -2.60
CA ALA A 100 -11.46 10.19 -3.97
C ALA A 100 -12.52 9.15 -4.31
N ASN A 101 -13.40 9.49 -5.25
CA ASN A 101 -14.31 8.56 -5.88
C ASN A 101 -13.71 8.15 -7.23
N ILE A 102 -13.66 6.84 -7.49
CA ILE A 102 -13.14 6.29 -8.75
C ILE A 102 -14.17 5.31 -9.30
N ASP A 103 -14.91 5.74 -10.31
CA ASP A 103 -15.91 4.91 -10.98
C ASP A 103 -15.21 3.91 -11.92
N ILE A 104 -15.44 2.61 -11.69
CA ILE A 104 -14.99 1.54 -12.58
C ILE A 104 -16.21 0.85 -13.20
N LYS A 105 -16.34 0.91 -14.53
CA LYS A 105 -17.47 0.31 -15.27
C LYS A 105 -16.96 -0.40 -16.51
N ASN A 106 -17.38 -1.66 -16.71
CA ASN A 106 -16.97 -2.49 -17.86
C ASN A 106 -15.45 -2.56 -18.05
N ASP A 107 -14.72 -2.88 -16.99
CA ASP A 107 -13.25 -2.92 -16.98
C ASP A 107 -12.58 -1.57 -17.35
N LYS A 108 -13.28 -0.44 -17.24
CA LYS A 108 -12.74 0.90 -17.54
C LYS A 108 -12.79 1.85 -16.34
N ILE A 109 -11.69 2.57 -16.11
CA ILE A 109 -11.51 3.54 -15.04
C ILE A 109 -11.96 4.91 -15.56
N SER A 110 -12.92 5.52 -14.86
CA SER A 110 -13.32 6.91 -15.10
C SER A 110 -12.36 7.88 -14.42
N LYS A 111 -12.41 9.17 -14.78
CA LYS A 111 -11.59 10.19 -14.12
C LYS A 111 -11.81 10.15 -12.59
N PRO A 112 -10.75 9.95 -11.78
CA PRO A 112 -10.81 10.08 -10.33
C PRO A 112 -11.31 11.47 -9.93
N VAL A 113 -12.23 11.52 -8.97
CA VAL A 113 -12.75 12.76 -8.40
C VAL A 113 -12.30 12.86 -6.96
N PHE A 114 -11.31 13.70 -6.70
CA PHE A 114 -10.84 14.01 -5.36
C PHE A 114 -11.92 14.77 -4.59
N THR A 115 -12.30 14.27 -3.42
CA THR A 115 -13.42 14.78 -2.61
C THR A 115 -12.94 15.49 -1.36
N ASP A 116 -11.85 15.02 -0.75
CA ASP A 116 -11.23 15.64 0.42
C ASP A 116 -9.71 15.44 0.46
N MET A 117 -9.06 16.16 1.36
CA MET A 117 -7.62 16.10 1.60
C MET A 117 -7.33 16.36 3.07
N LEU A 118 -6.52 15.50 3.65
CA LEU A 118 -5.97 15.66 4.99
C LEU A 118 -4.45 15.88 4.90
N ILE A 119 -3.96 16.91 5.59
CA ILE A 119 -2.54 17.17 5.79
C ILE A 119 -2.21 16.83 7.24
N PHE A 120 -1.15 16.04 7.47
CA PHE A 120 -0.70 15.72 8.84
C PHE A 120 -0.17 16.96 9.54
N ASP A 121 -0.72 17.26 10.73
CA ASP A 121 -0.41 18.50 11.44
C ASP A 121 0.99 18.44 12.08
N LYS A 122 1.93 19.22 11.53
CA LYS A 122 3.29 19.36 12.08
C LYS A 122 3.35 20.03 13.47
N LYS A 123 2.21 20.34 14.11
CA LYS A 123 2.16 20.67 15.54
C LYS A 123 2.16 19.42 16.44
N ASP A 124 1.77 18.27 15.92
CA ASP A 124 1.85 17.01 16.65
C ASP A 124 3.33 16.63 16.88
N PRO A 125 3.73 16.23 18.10
CA PRO A 125 5.11 15.82 18.39
C PRO A 125 5.62 14.66 17.52
N PHE A 126 4.74 13.73 17.13
CA PHE A 126 5.10 12.63 16.26
C PHE A 126 5.45 13.15 14.85
N TYR A 127 4.54 13.89 14.22
CA TYR A 127 4.74 14.39 12.85
C TYR A 127 5.87 15.42 12.75
N SER A 128 6.04 16.27 13.77
CA SER A 128 7.11 17.29 13.79
C SER A 128 8.53 16.72 13.93
N SER A 129 8.66 15.52 14.51
CA SER A 129 9.97 14.89 14.77
C SER A 129 10.38 13.87 13.71
N ARG A 130 9.61 13.74 12.62
CA ARG A 130 9.81 12.74 11.57
C ARG A 130 9.90 13.38 10.18
N PHE A 131 10.64 12.71 9.31
CA PHE A 131 10.54 12.94 7.87
C PHE A 131 9.52 11.95 7.32
N LEU A 132 8.39 12.45 6.83
CA LEU A 132 7.25 11.63 6.41
C LEU A 132 7.23 11.47 4.88
N ASP A 133 8.14 10.64 4.38
CA ASP A 133 8.16 10.15 3.00
C ASP A 133 7.13 9.04 2.87
N LEU A 134 5.90 9.36 2.46
CA LEU A 134 4.77 8.44 2.59
C LEU A 134 4.61 7.57 1.35
N GLU A 135 4.58 6.25 1.52
CA GLU A 135 4.53 5.33 0.37
C GLU A 135 3.23 4.55 0.26
N SER A 136 2.60 4.24 1.38
CA SER A 136 1.40 3.40 1.37
C SER A 136 0.40 3.82 2.41
N ILE A 137 -0.87 3.51 2.14
CA ILE A 137 -2.01 3.84 2.98
C ILE A 137 -2.97 2.67 2.99
N LEU A 138 -3.51 2.36 4.17
CA LEU A 138 -4.61 1.44 4.36
C LEU A 138 -5.69 2.10 5.23
N TYR A 139 -6.94 1.91 4.84
CA TYR A 139 -8.08 2.14 5.70
C TYR A 139 -8.54 0.80 6.33
N PHE A 140 -8.59 0.77 7.66
CA PHE A 140 -9.04 -0.41 8.40
C PHE A 140 -9.56 -0.02 9.78
N ASN A 141 -10.69 -0.61 10.21
CA ASN A 141 -11.30 -0.36 11.52
C ASN A 141 -11.41 1.13 11.88
N ASN A 142 -11.81 1.97 10.91
CA ASN A 142 -11.95 3.42 11.07
C ASN A 142 -10.63 4.15 11.42
N GLN A 143 -9.49 3.54 11.08
CA GLN A 143 -8.14 4.10 11.21
C GLN A 143 -7.46 4.16 9.84
N ILE A 144 -6.49 5.07 9.74
CA ILE A 144 -5.59 5.21 8.61
C ILE A 144 -4.24 4.67 9.04
N ILE A 145 -3.74 3.65 8.34
CA ILE A 145 -2.43 3.05 8.55
C ILE A 145 -1.55 3.51 7.41
N ILE A 146 -0.38 4.08 7.72
CA ILE A 146 0.53 4.63 6.73
C ILE A 146 1.93 4.07 6.94
N SER A 147 2.60 3.76 5.83
CA SER A 147 4.04 3.51 5.83
C SER A 147 4.79 4.75 5.39
N SER A 148 5.97 4.94 5.96
CA SER A 148 6.92 5.95 5.52
C SER A 148 8.32 5.38 5.44
N GLU A 149 9.06 5.76 4.39
CA GLU A 149 10.46 5.38 4.21
C GLU A 149 11.40 6.10 5.17
N GLY A 150 10.96 7.21 5.76
CA GLY A 150 11.82 8.10 6.49
C GLY A 150 12.84 8.79 5.59
N TYR A 151 14.01 9.10 6.15
CA TYR A 151 15.10 9.74 5.42
C TYR A 151 16.42 9.17 5.95
N ILE A 152 16.82 8.02 5.39
CA ILE A 152 17.96 7.22 5.86
C ILE A 152 19.26 8.05 5.90
N GLN A 153 19.52 8.86 4.86
CA GLN A 153 20.70 9.73 4.80
C GLN A 153 20.72 10.78 5.93
N GLY A 154 19.54 11.21 6.40
CA GLY A 154 19.37 12.12 7.53
C GLY A 154 19.08 11.41 8.86
N ASN A 155 19.35 10.11 8.96
CA ASN A 155 19.15 9.29 10.15
C ASN A 155 17.69 9.27 10.68
N GLN A 156 16.72 9.44 9.78
CA GLN A 156 15.30 9.26 10.05
C GLN A 156 14.89 7.87 9.58
N LYS A 157 14.46 7.02 10.50
CA LYS A 157 14.13 5.62 10.21
C LYS A 157 12.79 5.52 9.48
N PRO A 158 12.60 4.48 8.66
CA PRO A 158 11.30 4.13 8.15
C PRO A 158 10.33 3.82 9.31
N SER A 159 9.05 4.10 9.11
CA SER A 159 8.02 3.96 10.15
C SER A 159 6.70 3.46 9.58
N ILE A 160 5.88 2.86 10.43
CA ILE A 160 4.49 2.53 10.12
C ILE A 160 3.66 3.02 11.29
N PHE A 161 2.65 3.81 11.03
CA PHE A 161 1.85 4.44 12.08
C PHE A 161 0.36 4.45 11.75
N ASN A 162 -0.44 4.58 12.81
CA ASN A 162 -1.88 4.73 12.76
C ASN A 162 -2.25 6.18 13.07
N SER A 163 -3.19 6.73 12.31
CA SER A 163 -3.93 7.93 12.65
C SER A 163 -5.43 7.66 12.63
N ASP A 164 -6.21 8.52 13.29
CA ASP A 164 -7.64 8.59 13.00
C ASP A 164 -7.90 9.30 11.66
N LYS A 165 -9.16 9.32 11.20
CA LYS A 165 -9.56 10.02 9.96
C LYS A 165 -9.42 11.55 10.03
N LYS A 166 -9.19 12.11 11.22
CA LYS A 166 -8.92 13.54 11.44
C LYS A 166 -7.42 13.84 11.48
N GLY A 167 -6.57 12.83 11.26
CA GLY A 167 -5.12 12.98 11.21
C GLY A 167 -4.48 13.06 12.59
N ASN A 168 -5.18 12.71 13.66
CA ASN A 168 -4.55 12.62 14.99
C ASN A 168 -3.74 11.33 15.06
N PHE A 169 -2.50 11.43 15.53
CA PHE A 169 -1.65 10.27 15.76
C PHE A 169 -2.27 9.35 16.83
N LEU A 170 -2.25 8.04 16.58
CA LEU A 170 -2.75 7.02 17.51
C LEU A 170 -1.64 6.14 18.06
N SER A 171 -0.81 5.57 17.18
CA SER A 171 0.26 4.65 17.57
C SER A 171 1.25 4.44 16.43
N GLU A 172 2.46 3.99 16.76
CA GLU A 172 3.49 3.54 15.81
C GLU A 172 3.74 2.04 16.01
N PHE A 173 3.95 1.30 14.92
CA PHE A 173 4.32 -0.11 14.98
C PHE A 173 5.78 -0.25 15.39
N THR A 174 6.07 -1.22 16.26
CA THR A 174 7.46 -1.59 16.54
C THR A 174 8.02 -2.39 15.38
N ILE A 175 9.10 -1.89 14.79
CA ILE A 175 9.73 -2.50 13.62
C ILE A 175 10.93 -3.33 14.08
N PRO A 176 10.92 -4.65 13.84
CA PRO A 176 12.07 -5.49 14.16
C PRO A 176 13.34 -4.99 13.47
N ASN A 177 14.46 -4.95 14.20
CA ASN A 177 15.71 -4.39 13.70
C ASN A 177 16.22 -5.01 12.40
N ILE A 178 15.84 -6.25 12.07
CA ILE A 178 16.21 -6.89 10.80
C ILE A 178 15.67 -6.12 9.58
N PHE A 179 14.52 -5.44 9.72
CA PHE A 179 13.95 -4.59 8.68
C PHE A 179 14.54 -3.18 8.64
N LEU A 180 15.52 -2.88 9.49
CA LEU A 180 16.17 -1.56 9.60
C LEU A 180 17.67 -1.59 9.28
N GLN A 181 18.28 -2.77 9.17
CA GLN A 181 19.73 -2.93 9.03
C GLN A 181 20.24 -2.78 7.60
N GLU A 182 19.38 -3.02 6.60
CA GLU A 182 19.74 -3.00 5.17
C GLU A 182 18.87 -2.01 4.38
N THR A 183 18.21 -1.08 5.08
CA THR A 183 17.35 -0.08 4.45
C THR A 183 18.20 0.87 3.64
N VAL A 184 17.99 0.87 2.32
CA VAL A 184 18.51 1.89 1.42
C VAL A 184 17.53 3.07 1.38
N HIS A 185 18.05 4.26 1.08
CA HIS A 185 17.19 5.40 0.80
C HIS A 185 16.36 5.12 -0.45
N ASN A 186 15.05 5.43 -0.42
CA ASN A 186 14.14 5.21 -1.55
C ASN A 186 13.97 3.71 -1.89
N GLY A 187 13.56 2.90 -0.92
CA GLY A 187 13.36 1.45 -1.05
C GLY A 187 12.87 0.74 0.22
N SER A 188 12.33 1.48 1.19
CA SER A 188 11.96 0.97 2.51
C SER A 188 10.48 1.23 2.84
N PHE A 189 9.69 0.17 3.00
CA PHE A 189 8.26 0.21 3.32
C PHE A 189 7.35 0.83 2.25
N GLU A 190 7.65 0.47 1.00
CA GLU A 190 6.99 0.89 -0.24
C GLU A 190 5.52 0.48 -0.35
N SER A 191 5.09 -0.58 0.35
CA SER A 191 3.71 -1.03 0.28
C SER A 191 3.23 -1.68 1.57
N LEU A 192 1.96 -1.46 1.88
CA LEU A 192 1.21 -2.15 2.92
C LEU A 192 0.19 -3.08 2.28
N THR A 193 -0.04 -4.24 2.90
CA THR A 193 -1.02 -5.23 2.45
C THR A 193 -1.89 -5.69 3.63
N LYS A 194 -3.19 -5.79 3.39
CA LYS A 194 -4.17 -6.38 4.31
C LYS A 194 -4.34 -7.86 4.01
N VAL A 195 -4.08 -8.74 4.98
CA VAL A 195 -4.45 -10.16 4.89
C VAL A 195 -5.79 -10.39 5.59
N LEU A 196 -6.80 -10.79 4.82
CA LEU A 196 -8.17 -11.00 5.32
C LEU A 196 -8.34 -12.27 6.15
N ILE A 197 -7.30 -13.11 6.25
CA ILE A 197 -7.28 -14.31 7.08
C ILE A 197 -6.52 -13.96 8.37
N ASN A 198 -7.24 -13.61 9.43
CA ASN A 198 -6.69 -13.28 10.76
C ASN A 198 -5.64 -12.16 10.81
N ARG A 199 -6.06 -10.89 10.64
CA ARG A 199 -5.43 -9.67 11.20
C ARG A 199 -3.88 -9.57 11.10
N VAL A 200 -3.29 -9.96 9.98
CA VAL A 200 -1.86 -9.70 9.71
C VAL A 200 -1.75 -8.62 8.64
N TYR A 201 -0.99 -7.57 8.95
CA TYR A 201 -0.58 -6.56 7.98
C TYR A 201 0.79 -6.96 7.45
N GLY A 202 0.88 -7.16 6.14
CA GLY A 202 2.15 -7.38 5.46
C GLY A 202 2.73 -6.03 5.03
N VAL A 203 4.04 -5.90 5.09
CA VAL A 203 4.76 -4.75 4.52
C VAL A 203 5.67 -5.30 3.46
N GLN A 204 5.60 -4.74 2.25
CA GLN A 204 6.55 -5.09 1.20
C GLN A 204 7.77 -4.20 1.33
N MET A 205 8.94 -4.84 1.42
CA MET A 205 10.25 -4.21 1.37
C MET A 205 10.89 -4.53 0.02
N ASN A 206 11.46 -3.52 -0.64
CA ASN A 206 12.30 -3.73 -1.81
C ASN A 206 13.75 -3.89 -1.33
N TYR A 207 14.26 -5.12 -1.33
CA TYR A 207 15.69 -5.36 -1.23
C TYR A 207 16.27 -5.22 -2.64
N LEU A 208 16.99 -4.12 -2.90
CA LEU A 208 17.77 -3.93 -4.13
C LEU A 208 19.20 -4.44 -3.98
#